data_AF-A0A2U8E534-F1
#
_entry.id   AF-A0A2U8E534-F1
#
_cell.length_a   1.000
_cell.length_b   1.000
_cell.length_c   1.000
_cell.angle_alpha   90.00
_cell.angle_beta   90.00
_cell.angle_gamma   90.00
#
_symmetry.space_group_name_H-M   'P 1'
#
loop_
_entity.id
_entity.type
_entity.pdbx_description
1 polymer ?
#
loop_
_entity_poly.entity_id
_entity_poly.type
_entity_poly.pdbx_seq_one_letter_code
_entity_poly.pdbx_strand_id
1 'polypeptide(L)'
;MSTAENPPLPSRAGGPMRRLRCTRHSEREAAACCAECGLPFCRECVSEYEGRLLCAACLEKIVANAKADADGSNRGLFALTANSVKRAASLAAGVAWLWLCFYLAGLLIEKLPQSVHEGTVWAQAAEEALGEE
;
A
#
# COMPACT_ATOMS: atom_id res chain seq x y z
N MET A 1 9.09 -9.97 48.31
CA MET A 1 7.93 -9.15 47.93
C MET A 1 8.38 -8.24 46.80
N SER A 2 7.96 -8.56 45.58
CA SER A 2 8.40 -7.92 44.33
C SER A 2 7.44 -6.76 44.02
N THR A 3 7.92 -5.52 44.03
CA THR A 3 7.19 -4.37 43.50
C THR A 3 7.80 -4.01 42.14
N ALA A 4 7.20 -4.56 41.08
CA ALA A 4 7.48 -4.12 39.72
C ALA A 4 6.82 -2.74 39.53
N GLU A 5 7.61 -1.68 39.68
CA GLU A 5 7.21 -0.33 39.32
C GLU A 5 7.27 -0.19 37.79
N ASN A 6 6.11 -0.01 37.15
CA ASN A 6 6.04 0.22 35.71
C ASN A 6 6.66 1.59 35.38
N PRO A 7 7.51 1.70 34.34
CA PRO A 7 8.02 3.00 33.91
C PRO A 7 6.88 3.86 33.35
N PRO A 8 6.89 5.19 33.57
CA PRO A 8 5.90 6.09 32.98
C PRO A 8 6.02 6.05 31.45
N LEU A 9 4.87 5.86 30.78
CA LEU A 9 4.78 5.93 29.33
C LEU A 9 5.33 7.27 28.82
N PRO A 10 6.00 7.31 27.66
CA PRO A 10 6.54 8.55 27.11
C PRO A 10 5.40 9.52 26.79
N SER A 11 5.21 10.50 27.68
CA SER A 11 4.38 11.66 27.40
C SER A 11 5.01 12.44 26.27
N ARG A 12 4.43 12.35 25.06
CA ARG A 12 4.76 13.27 23.97
C ARG A 12 4.43 14.67 24.46
N ALA A 13 5.48 15.40 24.84
CA ALA A 13 5.40 16.73 25.41
C ALA A 13 4.56 17.64 24.52
N GLY A 14 3.42 18.08 25.02
CA GLY A 14 2.64 19.16 24.42
C GLY A 14 3.40 20.46 24.57
N GLY A 15 3.97 20.97 23.48
CA GLY A 15 4.51 22.32 23.41
C GLY A 15 3.43 23.38 23.68
N PRO A 16 3.81 24.65 23.89
CA PRO A 16 2.86 25.71 24.24
C PRO A 16 1.86 25.99 23.10
N MET A 17 0.62 25.49 23.25
CA MET A 17 -0.49 25.65 22.30
C MET A 17 -0.98 27.10 22.18
N ARG A 18 -0.62 27.99 23.12
CA ARG A 18 -1.11 29.38 23.23
C ARG A 18 -0.83 30.28 22.01
N ARG A 19 0.13 29.93 21.14
CA ARG A 19 0.41 30.70 19.91
C ARG A 19 -0.29 30.14 18.67
N LEU A 20 -0.88 28.94 18.77
CA LEU A 20 -1.52 28.26 17.65
C LEU A 20 -3.01 28.61 17.65
N ARG A 21 -3.61 28.65 16.45
CA ARG A 21 -5.06 28.86 16.27
C ARG A 21 -5.75 27.53 16.03
N CYS A 22 -7.01 27.43 16.42
CA CYS A 22 -7.82 26.25 16.15
C CYS A 22 -7.99 26.07 14.63
N THR A 23 -7.76 24.84 14.13
CA THR A 23 -7.95 24.53 12.70
C THR A 23 -9.40 24.72 12.23
N ARG A 24 -10.39 24.64 13.13
CA ARG A 24 -11.81 24.86 12.82
C ARG A 24 -12.26 26.31 13.00
N HIS A 25 -11.62 27.05 13.89
CA HIS A 25 -11.99 28.43 14.23
C HIS A 25 -10.74 29.32 14.22
N SER A 26 -10.58 30.13 13.17
CA SER A 26 -9.43 31.04 13.02
C SER A 26 -9.32 32.06 14.15
N GLU A 27 -10.44 32.46 14.74
CA GLU A 27 -10.49 33.47 15.80
C GLU A 27 -10.10 32.93 17.19
N ARG A 28 -10.06 31.60 17.37
CA ARG A 28 -9.86 30.97 18.68
C ARG A 28 -8.47 30.38 18.82
N GLU A 29 -7.88 30.55 20.00
CA GLU A 29 -6.61 29.94 20.36
C GLU A 29 -6.76 28.43 20.57
N ALA A 30 -5.74 27.68 20.14
CA ALA A 30 -5.66 26.27 20.36
C ALA A 30 -5.32 25.97 21.83
N ALA A 31 -5.99 24.97 22.39
CA ALA A 31 -5.77 24.51 23.75
C ALA A 31 -5.06 23.14 23.79
N ALA A 32 -5.24 22.32 22.75
CA ALA A 32 -4.65 20.99 22.63
C ALA A 32 -4.46 20.59 21.16
N CYS A 33 -3.64 19.57 20.91
CA CYS A 33 -3.53 18.89 19.62
C CYS A 33 -4.30 17.58 19.67
N CYS A 34 -4.92 17.21 18.56
CA CYS A 34 -5.50 15.88 18.41
C CYS A 34 -4.39 14.82 18.50
N ALA A 35 -4.55 13.82 19.35
CA ALA A 35 -3.59 12.72 19.51
C ALA A 35 -3.45 11.85 18.24
N GLU A 36 -4.45 11.90 17.35
CA GLU A 36 -4.49 11.12 16.11
C GLU A 36 -3.90 11.89 14.91
N CYS A 37 -4.41 13.09 14.61
CA CYS A 37 -3.97 13.86 13.44
C CYS A 37 -2.94 14.96 13.74
N GLY A 38 -2.62 15.21 15.02
CA GLY A 38 -1.62 16.20 15.45
C GLY A 38 -2.02 17.67 15.27
N LEU A 39 -3.18 17.95 14.67
CA LEU A 39 -3.63 19.32 14.40
C LEU A 39 -4.10 20.04 15.67
N PRO A 40 -3.90 21.37 15.77
CA PRO A 40 -4.29 22.18 16.92
C PRO A 40 -5.78 22.55 16.93
N PHE A 41 -6.43 22.43 18.09
CA PHE A 41 -7.86 22.69 18.25
C PHE A 41 -8.18 23.39 19.58
N CYS A 42 -9.29 24.13 19.63
CA CYS A 42 -9.80 24.76 20.86
C CYS A 42 -10.53 23.74 21.75
N ARG A 43 -10.78 24.10 23.02
CA ARG A 43 -11.44 23.22 24.02
C ARG A 43 -12.83 22.73 23.62
N GLU A 44 -13.50 23.44 22.74
CA GLU A 44 -14.83 23.07 22.22
C GLU A 44 -14.75 22.10 21.03
N CYS A 45 -13.61 22.03 20.35
CA CYS A 45 -13.42 21.19 19.15
C CYS A 45 -12.74 19.85 19.44
N VAL A 46 -12.23 19.67 20.66
CA VAL A 46 -11.55 18.46 21.11
C VAL A 46 -12.41 17.79 22.18
N SER A 47 -12.53 16.47 22.07
CA SER A 47 -13.20 15.62 23.04
C SER A 47 -12.21 14.63 23.63
N GLU A 48 -12.35 14.33 24.91
CA GLU A 48 -11.61 13.25 25.55
C GLU A 48 -12.27 11.90 25.25
N TYR A 49 -11.49 10.95 24.76
CA TYR A 49 -11.91 9.58 24.49
C TYR A 49 -10.79 8.63 24.89
N GLU A 50 -11.07 7.71 25.81
CA GLU A 50 -10.08 6.76 26.37
C GLU A 50 -8.77 7.41 26.83
N GLY A 51 -8.85 8.55 27.52
CA GLY A 51 -7.69 9.30 28.00
C GLY A 51 -6.89 10.01 26.90
N ARG A 52 -7.42 10.09 25.68
CA ARG A 52 -6.83 10.79 24.54
C ARG A 52 -7.70 11.97 24.12
N LEU A 53 -7.06 13.08 23.81
CA LEU A 53 -7.72 14.27 23.26
C LEU A 53 -7.84 14.13 21.74
N LEU A 54 -9.06 14.01 21.21
CA LEU A 54 -9.34 13.78 19.79
C LEU A 54 -10.27 14.84 19.21
N CYS A 55 -10.07 15.20 17.94
CA CYS A 55 -11.04 16.04 17.23
C CYS A 55 -12.26 15.23 16.78
N ALA A 56 -13.39 15.90 16.56
CA ALA A 56 -14.65 15.26 16.17
C ALA A 56 -14.52 14.34 14.94
N ALA A 57 -13.74 14.74 13.92
CA ALA A 57 -13.54 13.94 12.72
C ALA A 57 -12.73 12.66 12.97
N CYS A 58 -11.74 12.70 13.87
CA CYS A 58 -10.97 11.51 14.26
C CYS A 58 -11.81 10.59 15.15
N LEU A 59 -12.60 11.16 16.07
CA LEU A 59 -13.49 10.39 16.93
C LEU A 59 -14.55 9.64 16.11
N GLU A 60 -15.15 10.30 15.10
CA GLU A 60 -16.13 9.68 14.21
C GLU A 60 -15.54 8.48 13.45
N LYS A 61 -14.30 8.59 12.96
CA LYS A 61 -13.60 7.48 12.30
C LYS A 61 -13.39 6.29 13.22
N ILE A 62 -12.98 6.54 14.47
CA ILE A 62 -12.75 5.47 15.46
C ILE A 62 -14.07 4.77 15.78
N VAL A 63 -15.14 5.53 16.02
CA VAL A 63 -16.47 4.98 16.29
C VAL A 63 -17.04 4.24 15.08
N ALA A 64 -16.81 4.73 13.86
CA ALA A 64 -17.25 4.07 12.64
C ALA A 64 -16.52 2.73 12.42
N ASN A 65 -15.20 2.67 12.65
CA ASN A 65 -14.43 1.44 12.55
C ASN A 65 -14.88 0.42 13.63
N ALA A 66 -15.06 0.85 14.88
CA ALA A 66 -15.56 -0.02 15.94
C ALA A 66 -16.95 -0.61 15.62
N LYS A 67 -17.81 0.15 14.93
CA LYS A 67 -19.11 -0.35 14.43
C LYS A 67 -18.96 -1.29 13.23
N ALA A 68 -18.02 -1.02 12.32
CA ALA A 68 -17.77 -1.89 11.17
C ALA A 68 -17.20 -3.27 11.60
N ASP A 69 -16.40 -3.31 12.67
CA ASP A 69 -15.92 -4.54 13.27
C ASP A 69 -17.05 -5.30 14.00
N ALA A 70 -18.00 -4.58 14.61
CA ALA A 70 -19.17 -5.17 15.27
C ALA A 70 -20.26 -5.66 14.29
N ASP A 71 -20.39 -5.02 13.12
CA ASP A 71 -21.35 -5.37 12.05
C ASP A 71 -20.73 -6.32 10.99
N GLY A 72 -19.60 -6.94 11.31
CA GLY A 72 -18.78 -7.78 10.45
C GLY A 72 -19.38 -9.14 10.05
N SER A 73 -20.70 -9.29 9.95
CA SER A 73 -21.32 -10.62 9.74
C SER A 73 -21.55 -11.04 8.28
N ASN A 74 -21.38 -10.20 7.24
CA ASN A 74 -21.60 -10.71 5.87
C ASN A 74 -20.87 -10.03 4.69
N ARG A 75 -20.14 -8.92 4.88
CA ARG A 75 -19.38 -8.28 3.79
C ARG A 75 -17.95 -8.80 3.63
N GLY A 76 -17.37 -9.40 4.69
CA GLY A 76 -16.02 -9.95 4.67
C GLY A 76 -15.87 -11.20 3.78
N LEU A 77 -16.86 -12.10 3.77
CA LEU A 77 -16.78 -13.34 2.99
C LEU A 77 -16.76 -13.10 1.48
N PHE A 78 -17.62 -12.18 0.98
CA PHE A 78 -17.68 -11.82 -0.44
C PHE A 78 -16.46 -11.01 -0.90
N ALA A 79 -15.87 -10.19 -0.04
CA ALA A 79 -14.65 -9.46 -0.34
C ALA A 79 -13.41 -10.39 -0.40
N LEU A 80 -13.35 -11.40 0.47
CA LEU A 80 -12.28 -12.42 0.47
C LEU A 80 -12.37 -13.34 -0.75
N THR A 81 -13.56 -13.74 -1.18
CA THR A 81 -13.73 -14.56 -2.40
C THR A 81 -13.43 -13.75 -3.66
N ALA A 82 -13.91 -12.51 -3.76
CA ALA A 82 -13.65 -11.66 -4.91
C ALA A 82 -12.15 -11.37 -5.11
N ASN A 83 -11.40 -11.17 -4.03
CA ASN A 83 -9.96 -10.93 -4.12
C ASN A 83 -9.17 -12.22 -4.44
N SER A 84 -9.63 -13.36 -3.95
CA SER A 84 -9.04 -14.68 -4.24
C SER A 84 -9.26 -15.12 -5.69
N VAL A 85 -10.45 -14.86 -6.25
CA VAL A 85 -10.78 -15.14 -7.65
C VAL A 85 -9.93 -14.27 -8.59
N LYS A 86 -9.73 -12.98 -8.28
CA LYS A 86 -8.85 -12.10 -9.07
C LYS A 86 -7.41 -12.59 -9.09
N ARG A 87 -6.87 -13.04 -7.94
CA ARG A 87 -5.52 -13.61 -7.86
C ARG A 87 -5.39 -14.90 -8.67
N ALA A 88 -6.35 -15.81 -8.55
CA ALA A 88 -6.36 -17.06 -9.33
C ALA A 88 -6.43 -16.79 -10.84
N ALA A 89 -7.29 -15.85 -11.27
CA ALA A 89 -7.39 -15.44 -12.67
C ALA A 89 -6.09 -14.82 -13.19
N SER A 90 -5.41 -13.99 -12.38
CA SER A 90 -4.12 -13.39 -12.78
C SER A 90 -3.00 -14.44 -12.95
N LEU A 91 -2.96 -15.46 -12.09
CA LEU A 91 -2.01 -16.56 -12.21
C LEU A 91 -2.29 -17.41 -13.45
N ALA A 92 -3.55 -17.76 -13.68
CA ALA A 92 -3.97 -18.50 -14.87
C ALA A 92 -3.63 -17.74 -16.16
N ALA A 93 -3.87 -16.42 -16.20
CA ALA A 93 -3.51 -15.57 -17.32
C ALA A 93 -1.98 -15.53 -17.55
N GLY A 94 -1.19 -15.43 -16.48
CA GLY A 94 0.27 -15.48 -16.56
C GLY A 94 0.79 -16.81 -17.12
N VAL A 95 0.24 -17.94 -16.65
CA VAL A 95 0.59 -19.27 -17.16
C VAL A 95 0.20 -19.42 -18.63
N ALA A 96 -1.00 -18.97 -19.02
CA ALA A 96 -1.46 -19.01 -20.41
C ALA A 96 -0.57 -18.14 -21.32
N TRP A 97 -0.15 -16.96 -20.84
CA TRP A 97 0.77 -16.09 -21.58
C TRP A 97 2.14 -16.74 -21.77
N LEU A 98 2.71 -17.32 -20.71
CA LEU A 98 4.00 -17.99 -20.78
C LEU A 98 3.95 -19.16 -21.78
N TRP A 99 2.90 -19.98 -21.70
CA TRP A 99 2.66 -21.08 -22.63
C TRP A 99 2.54 -20.60 -24.09
N LEU A 100 1.82 -19.50 -24.32
CA LEU A 100 1.70 -18.88 -25.65
C LEU A 100 3.06 -18.43 -26.18
N CYS A 101 3.90 -17.79 -25.36
CA CYS A 101 5.24 -17.38 -25.77
C CYS A 101 6.10 -18.59 -26.19
N PHE A 102 6.08 -19.68 -25.41
CA PHE A 102 6.80 -20.91 -25.77
C PHE A 102 6.28 -21.54 -27.06
N TYR A 103 4.96 -21.57 -27.24
CA TYR A 103 4.34 -22.09 -28.45
C TYR A 103 4.73 -21.28 -29.69
N LEU A 104 4.68 -19.95 -29.62
CA LEU A 104 5.09 -19.06 -30.70
C LEU A 104 6.59 -19.17 -31.01
N ALA A 105 7.43 -19.30 -29.98
CA ALA A 105 8.86 -19.53 -30.17
C ALA A 105 9.12 -20.86 -30.90
N GLY A 106 8.39 -21.92 -30.54
CA GLY A 106 8.46 -23.21 -31.24
C GLY A 106 8.05 -23.09 -32.71
N LEU A 107 6.95 -22.39 -33.00
CA LEU A 107 6.52 -22.11 -34.37
C LEU A 107 7.54 -21.25 -35.15
N LEU A 108 8.19 -20.30 -34.48
CA LEU A 108 9.22 -19.48 -35.12
C LEU A 108 10.45 -20.33 -35.47
N ILE A 109 10.85 -21.24 -34.57
CA ILE A 109 11.95 -22.19 -34.81
C ILE A 109 11.61 -23.13 -35.96
N GLU A 110 10.36 -23.61 -36.06
CA GLU A 110 9.94 -24.45 -37.19
C GLU A 110 10.02 -23.70 -38.53
N LYS A 111 9.75 -22.38 -38.52
CA LYS A 111 9.86 -21.54 -39.72
C LYS A 111 11.27 -21.04 -40.03
N LEU A 112 12.28 -21.39 -39.23
CA LEU A 112 13.65 -20.99 -39.52
C LEU A 112 14.16 -21.71 -40.78
N PRO A 113 14.68 -20.97 -41.78
CA PRO A 113 15.24 -21.57 -42.98
C PRO A 113 16.50 -22.40 -42.64
N GLN A 114 16.70 -23.51 -43.35
CA GLN A 114 17.82 -24.44 -43.11
C GLN A 114 19.21 -23.81 -43.24
N SER A 115 19.35 -22.67 -43.91
CA SER A 115 20.61 -21.91 -43.98
C SER A 115 21.14 -21.50 -42.61
N VAL A 116 20.26 -21.32 -41.61
CA VAL A 116 20.68 -20.99 -40.24
C VAL A 116 21.24 -22.22 -39.51
N HIS A 117 20.85 -23.44 -39.91
CA HIS A 117 21.36 -24.68 -39.33
C HIS A 117 22.77 -25.03 -39.83
N GLU A 118 23.17 -24.54 -41.00
CA GLU A 118 24.49 -24.82 -41.57
C GLU A 118 25.59 -23.86 -41.10
N GLY A 119 25.28 -22.91 -40.21
CA GLY A 119 26.26 -21.93 -39.70
C GLY A 119 26.74 -20.91 -40.74
N THR A 120 26.21 -20.97 -41.96
CA THR A 120 26.64 -20.14 -43.10
C THR A 120 26.36 -18.65 -42.87
N VAL A 121 25.32 -18.30 -42.13
CA VAL A 121 25.01 -16.91 -41.75
C VAL A 121 26.10 -16.29 -40.85
N TRP A 122 26.71 -17.08 -39.97
CA TRP A 122 27.81 -16.60 -39.13
C TRP A 122 29.14 -16.55 -39.90
N ALA A 123 29.34 -17.47 -40.84
CA ALA A 123 30.51 -17.45 -41.73
C ALA A 123 30.48 -16.22 -42.66
N GLN A 124 29.32 -15.92 -43.26
CA GLN A 124 29.13 -14.72 -44.09
C GLN A 124 29.29 -13.43 -43.29
N ALA A 125 28.69 -13.33 -42.09
CA ALA A 125 28.86 -12.15 -41.23
C ALA A 125 30.30 -11.97 -40.74
N ALA A 126 31.04 -13.06 -40.52
CA ALA A 126 32.45 -13.00 -40.12
C ALA A 126 33.38 -12.64 -41.29
N GLU A 127 33.13 -13.15 -42.51
CA GLU A 127 33.86 -12.74 -43.71
C GLU A 127 33.60 -11.28 -44.07
N GLU A 128 32.36 -10.81 -43.96
CA GLU A 128 31.99 -9.41 -44.23
C GLU A 128 32.65 -8.46 -43.20
N ALA A 129 32.72 -8.85 -41.92
CA ALA A 129 33.42 -8.08 -40.88
C ALA A 129 34.96 -8.09 -41.00
N LEU A 130 35.55 -9.00 -41.77
CA LEU A 130 37.00 -9.11 -41.99
C LEU A 130 37.44 -8.65 -43.41
N GLY A 131 36.50 -8.44 -44.32
CA GLY A 131 36.75 -8.13 -45.73
C GLY A 131 36.54 -6.68 -46.15
N GLU A 132 36.11 -5.79 -45.24
CA GLU A 132 36.12 -4.34 -45.45
C GLU A 132 37.51 -3.75 -45.12
N GLU A 133 38.53 -4.04 -45.95
CA GLU A 133 39.75 -3.22 -46.09
C GLU A 133 40.06 -2.93 -47.56
#